data_AF-A0A662AZ57-F1
#
_entry.id   AF-A0A662AZ57-F1
#
_cell.length_a   1.000
_cell.length_b   1.000
_cell.length_c   1.000
_cell.angle_alpha   90.00
_cell.angle_beta   90.00
_cell.angle_gamma   90.00
#
_symmetry.space_group_name_H-M   'P 1'
#
loop_
_entity.id
_entity.type
_entity.pdbx_description
1 polymer ?
#
loop_
_entity_poly.entity_id
_entity_poly.type
_entity_poly.pdbx_seq_one_letter_code
_entity_poly.pdbx_strand_id
1 'polypeptide(L)'
;MHHGQAIILNNFENKIEPLVRIIDDWFENRSLGLIFEAQVGEGKIIVSGADLLTGFEDRLEAKQLLNSLLNYMSSSQFQPAENISINELERMVK
;
A
#
# COMPACT_ATOMS: atom_id res chain seq x y z
N MET A 1 -2.18 -1.23 -16.87
CA MET A 1 -1.88 0.00 -16.10
C MET A 1 -0.36 0.13 -16.08
N HIS A 2 0.23 1.20 -16.64
CA HIS A 2 1.69 1.28 -16.81
C HIS A 2 2.45 1.77 -15.57
N HIS A 3 1.74 2.22 -14.52
CA HIS A 3 2.31 2.85 -13.32
C HIS A 3 1.72 2.31 -12.00
N GLY A 4 1.22 1.08 -12.00
CA GLY A 4 0.64 0.49 -10.81
C GLY A 4 0.66 -1.04 -10.87
N GLN A 5 1.07 -1.65 -9.76
CA GLN A 5 1.09 -3.09 -9.59
C GLN A 5 0.21 -3.48 -8.41
N ALA A 6 -0.62 -4.51 -8.61
CA ALA A 6 -1.44 -5.06 -7.54
C ALA A 6 -0.55 -5.81 -6.53
N ILE A 7 -0.82 -5.59 -5.25
CA ILE A 7 -0.17 -6.27 -4.15
C ILE A 7 -1.05 -7.44 -3.73
N ILE A 8 -0.49 -8.66 -3.71
CA ILE A 8 -1.18 -9.85 -3.23
C ILE A 8 -1.11 -9.87 -1.69
N LEU A 9 -2.24 -9.63 -1.04
CA LEU A 9 -2.33 -9.52 0.42
C LEU A 9 -2.39 -10.90 1.10
N ASN A 10 -2.65 -11.97 0.36
CA ASN A 10 -2.66 -13.33 0.89
C ASN A 10 -1.27 -13.82 1.39
N ASN A 11 -0.20 -13.10 1.05
CA ASN A 11 1.17 -13.50 1.38
C ASN A 11 1.64 -13.04 2.78
N PHE A 12 0.84 -12.25 3.49
CA PHE A 12 1.13 -11.81 4.85
C PHE A 12 0.49 -12.73 5.87
N GLU A 13 1.15 -12.91 7.02
CA GLU A 13 0.64 -13.76 8.11
C GLU A 13 -0.63 -13.15 8.72
N ASN A 14 -0.64 -11.82 8.89
CA ASN A 14 -1.81 -11.08 9.37
C ASN A 14 -2.70 -10.62 8.22
N LYS A 15 -4.01 -10.58 8.47
CA LYS A 15 -4.98 -10.14 7.47
C LYS A 15 -4.92 -8.62 7.32
N ILE A 16 -4.24 -8.17 6.27
CA ILE A 16 -4.17 -6.75 5.93
C ILE A 16 -5.46 -6.28 5.25
N GLU A 17 -6.08 -5.26 5.82
CA GLU A 17 -7.16 -4.51 5.15
C GLU A 17 -6.55 -3.34 4.34
N PRO A 18 -6.71 -3.32 3.00
CA PRO A 18 -6.14 -2.27 2.17
C PRO A 18 -6.96 -0.97 2.29
N LEU A 19 -6.26 0.17 2.29
CA LEU A 19 -6.85 1.50 2.15
C LEU A 19 -7.48 1.68 0.76
N VAL A 20 -6.83 1.13 -0.27
CA VAL A 20 -7.34 1.11 -1.64
C VAL A 20 -7.28 -0.33 -2.16
N ARG A 21 -8.44 -0.91 -2.43
CA ARG A 21 -8.59 -2.30 -2.88
C ARG A 21 -8.63 -2.37 -4.41
N ILE A 22 -7.90 -3.32 -4.97
CA ILE A 22 -8.08 -3.76 -6.36
C ILE A 22 -9.03 -4.95 -6.31
N ILE A 23 -10.04 -4.95 -7.17
CA ILE A 23 -10.93 -6.09 -7.33
C ILE A 23 -10.30 -7.03 -8.35
N ASP A 24 -9.99 -8.25 -7.92
CA ASP A 24 -9.46 -9.28 -8.81
C ASP A 24 -10.54 -9.79 -9.77
N ASP A 25 -10.15 -10.63 -10.73
CA ASP A 25 -11.11 -11.37 -11.53
C ASP A 25 -11.94 -12.37 -10.69
N TRP A 26 -13.02 -12.87 -11.30
CA TRP A 26 -13.93 -13.82 -10.68
C TRP A 26 -13.38 -15.25 -10.60
N PHE A 27 -12.21 -15.52 -11.20
CA PHE A 27 -11.67 -16.88 -11.32
C PHE A 27 -10.81 -17.24 -10.10
N GLU A 28 -9.83 -16.40 -9.76
CA GLU A 28 -8.97 -16.66 -8.58
C GLU A 28 -9.41 -15.89 -7.33
N ASN A 29 -10.10 -14.76 -7.50
CA ASN A 29 -10.62 -13.93 -6.41
C ASN A 29 -9.57 -13.66 -5.31
N ARG A 30 -8.34 -13.28 -5.71
CA ARG A 30 -7.26 -12.99 -4.78
C ARG A 30 -7.60 -11.75 -3.95
N SER A 31 -7.14 -11.72 -2.70
CA SER A 31 -7.19 -10.48 -1.92
C SER A 31 -6.08 -9.56 -2.42
N LEU A 32 -6.45 -8.57 -3.24
CA LEU A 32 -5.52 -7.60 -3.79
C LEU A 32 -5.66 -6.23 -3.12
N GLY A 33 -4.53 -5.55 -2.96
CA GLY A 33 -4.44 -4.16 -2.50
C GLY A 33 -3.63 -3.32 -3.48
N LEU A 34 -4.00 -2.05 -3.65
CA LEU A 34 -3.13 -1.05 -4.25
C LEU A 34 -2.36 -0.28 -3.17
N ILE A 35 -3.02 0.06 -2.06
CA ILE A 35 -2.42 0.80 -0.94
C ILE A 35 -2.88 0.17 0.37
N PHE A 36 -1.96 -0.02 1.31
CA PHE A 36 -2.29 -0.47 2.67
C PHE A 36 -1.35 0.18 3.69
N GLU A 37 -1.71 0.08 4.96
CA GLU A 37 -0.92 0.55 6.09
C GLU A 37 -0.58 -0.60 7.04
N ALA A 38 0.56 -0.50 7.72
CA ALA A 38 1.00 -1.50 8.69
C ALA A 38 1.98 -0.92 9.72
N GLN A 39 2.13 -1.60 10.85
CA GLN A 39 3.22 -1.42 11.80
C GLN A 39 4.37 -2.35 11.43
N VAL A 40 5.61 -1.83 11.45
CA VAL A 40 6.83 -2.61 11.19
C VAL A 40 7.88 -2.24 12.23
N GLY A 41 8.23 -3.20 13.08
CA GLY A 41 9.09 -2.94 14.23
C GLY A 41 8.48 -1.87 15.13
N GLU A 42 9.23 -0.79 15.39
CA GLU A 42 8.77 0.37 16.17
C GLU A 42 8.12 1.47 15.30
N GLY A 43 8.07 1.27 13.97
CA GLY A 43 7.58 2.23 13.01
C GLY A 43 6.20 1.90 12.43
N LYS A 44 5.65 2.86 11.69
CA LYS A 44 4.42 2.72 10.91
C LYS A 44 4.71 3.07 9.46
N ILE A 45 4.11 2.35 8.53
CA ILE A 45 4.33 2.55 7.09
C ILE A 45 3.01 2.59 6.32
N ILE A 46 3.06 3.23 5.16
CA ILE A 46 2.11 3.03 4.07
C ILE A 46 2.89 2.42 2.91
N VAL A 47 2.33 1.38 2.31
CA VAL A 47 2.85 0.76 1.09
C VAL A 47 1.93 1.10 -0.07
N SER A 48 2.49 1.59 -1.16
CA SER A 48 1.77 1.92 -2.40
C SER A 48 2.32 1.09 -3.55
N GLY A 49 1.45 0.31 -4.19
CA GLY A 49 1.73 -0.34 -5.47
C GLY A 49 1.56 0.60 -6.66
N ALA A 50 1.03 1.80 -6.47
CA ALA A 50 1.03 2.86 -7.47
C ALA A 50 2.36 3.61 -7.43
N ASP A 51 2.94 3.86 -8.60
CA ASP A 51 4.10 4.72 -8.75
C ASP A 51 3.68 6.19 -8.62
N LEU A 52 4.04 6.77 -7.47
CA LEU A 52 3.74 8.15 -7.12
C LEU A 52 4.91 9.11 -7.36
N LEU A 53 6.09 8.59 -7.72
CA LEU A 53 7.34 9.36 -7.70
C LEU A 53 7.93 9.58 -9.09
N THR A 54 7.80 8.63 -10.02
CA THR A 54 8.35 8.79 -11.37
C THR A 54 7.56 9.83 -12.16
N GLY A 55 8.27 10.79 -12.77
CA GLY A 55 7.65 11.85 -13.57
C GLY A 55 6.75 12.77 -12.71
N PHE A 56 7.09 12.94 -11.43
CA PHE A 56 6.30 13.70 -10.47
C PHE A 56 5.90 15.08 -10.98
N GLU A 57 6.77 15.77 -11.72
CA GLU A 57 6.47 17.13 -12.18
C GLU A 57 5.25 17.22 -13.09
N ASP A 58 5.05 16.23 -13.95
CA ASP A 58 4.02 16.23 -14.99
C ASP A 58 2.74 15.48 -14.59
N ARG A 59 2.74 14.79 -13.44
CA ARG A 59 1.66 13.90 -12.99
C ARG A 59 0.89 14.47 -11.80
N LEU A 60 -0.10 15.31 -12.09
CA LEU A 60 -0.94 15.96 -11.08
C LEU A 60 -1.69 14.96 -10.19
N GLU A 61 -2.13 13.83 -10.74
CA GLU A 61 -2.83 12.77 -10.01
C GLU A 61 -1.93 12.08 -8.98
N ALA A 62 -0.66 11.81 -9.33
CA ALA A 62 0.33 11.24 -8.43
C ALA A 62 0.69 12.22 -7.31
N LYS A 63 0.89 13.51 -7.67
CA LYS A 63 1.12 14.62 -6.73
C LYS A 63 0.01 14.72 -5.68
N GLN A 64 -1.25 14.76 -6.12
CA GLN A 64 -2.39 14.89 -5.22
C GLN A 64 -2.59 13.66 -4.33
N LEU A 65 -2.41 12.46 -4.87
CA LEU A 65 -2.51 11.22 -4.10
C LEU A 65 -1.42 11.13 -3.03
N LEU A 66 -0.15 11.42 -3.37
CA LEU A 66 0.95 11.46 -2.40
C LEU A 66 0.68 12.48 -1.29
N ASN A 67 0.24 13.70 -1.65
CA ASN A 67 -0.11 14.73 -0.67
C ASN A 67 -1.23 14.24 0.28
N SER A 68 -2.25 13.55 -0.25
CA SER A 68 -3.34 13.00 0.56
C SER A 68 -2.84 11.93 1.54
N LEU A 69 -1.95 11.04 1.09
CA LEU A 69 -1.35 10.01 1.94
C LEU A 69 -0.46 10.63 3.04
N LEU A 70 0.37 11.63 2.71
CA LEU A 70 1.22 12.31 3.68
C LEU A 70 0.39 13.06 4.74
N ASN A 71 -0.69 13.72 4.33
CA ASN A 71 -1.62 14.37 5.25
C ASN A 71 -2.31 13.34 6.16
N TYR A 72 -2.72 12.20 5.60
CA TYR A 72 -3.28 11.10 6.39
C TYR A 72 -2.27 10.57 7.42
N MET A 73 -1.03 10.27 6.99
CA MET A 73 0.05 9.81 7.89
C MET A 73 0.40 10.81 9.00
N SER A 74 0.22 12.10 8.74
CA SER A 74 0.47 13.18 9.71
C SER A 74 -0.71 13.41 10.66
N SER A 75 -1.84 12.76 10.42
CA SER A 75 -3.05 12.92 11.23
C SER A 75 -3.08 11.93 12.40
N SER A 76 -3.91 12.22 13.41
CA SER A 76 -4.20 11.27 14.49
C SER A 76 -4.97 10.03 14.04
N GLN A 77 -5.48 9.99 12.79
CA GLN A 77 -6.20 8.84 12.24
C GLN A 77 -5.25 7.75 11.72
N PHE A 78 -3.95 8.05 11.58
CA PHE A 78 -2.96 7.07 11.17
C PHE A 78 -2.57 6.13 12.33
N GLN A 79 -3.42 5.12 12.52
CA GLN A 79 -3.30 4.11 13.57
C GLN A 79 -3.42 2.71 12.95
N PRO A 80 -2.42 2.29 12.15
CA PRO A 80 -2.42 0.95 11.54
C PRO A 80 -2.54 -0.10 12.63
N ALA A 81 -3.49 -1.01 12.51
CA ALA A 81 -3.73 -2.07 13.50
C ALA A 81 -2.84 -3.29 13.26
N GLU A 82 -2.54 -3.58 12.00
CA GLU A 82 -1.84 -4.80 11.59
C GLU A 82 -0.32 -4.64 11.71
N ASN A 83 0.34 -5.64 12.27
CA ASN A 83 1.78 -5.71 12.35
C ASN A 83 2.32 -6.64 11.25
N ILE A 84 3.35 -6.23 10.54
CA ILE A 84 4.06 -7.07 9.57
C ILE A 84 5.55 -7.12 9.95
N SER A 85 6.16 -8.28 9.79
CA SER A 85 7.59 -8.43 10.01
C SER A 85 8.39 -7.80 8.87
N ILE A 86 9.62 -7.36 9.19
CA ILE A 86 10.55 -6.86 8.17
C ILE A 86 10.84 -7.92 7.09
N ASN A 87 10.87 -9.20 7.49
CA ASN A 87 11.10 -10.32 6.57
C ASN A 87 9.96 -10.48 5.55
N GLU A 88 8.70 -10.26 5.96
CA GLU A 88 7.57 -10.26 5.04
C GLU A 88 7.67 -9.09 4.05
N LEU A 89 8.07 -7.90 4.52
CA LEU A 89 8.26 -6.73 3.66
C LEU A 89 9.37 -6.96 2.63
N GLU A 90 10.50 -7.56 3.03
CA GLU A 90 11.61 -7.87 2.12
C GLU A 90 11.22 -8.85 1.00
N ARG A 91 10.30 -9.77 1.27
CA ARG A 91 9.79 -10.72 0.25
C ARG A 91 9.00 -10.02 -0.85
N MET A 92 8.51 -8.80 -0.62
CA MET A 92 7.77 -8.04 -1.63
C MET A 92 8.67 -7.29 -2.63
N VAL A 93 9.89 -6.94 -2.21
CA VAL A 93 10.80 -6.07 -2.99
C VAL A 93 11.74 -6.89 -3.88
N LYS A 94 11.88 -8.19 -3.62
CA LYS A 94 12.66 -9.14 -4.43
C LYS A 94 11.85 -9.70 -5.58
#